data_AF-A0A2R6QKC9-F1
#
_entry.id   AF-A0A2R6QKC9-F1
#
_cell.length_a   1.000
_cell.length_b   1.000
_cell.length_c   1.000
_cell.angle_alpha   90.00
_cell.angle_beta   90.00
_cell.angle_gamma   90.00
#
_symmetry.space_group_name_H-M   'P 1'
#
loop_
_entity.id
_entity.type
_entity.pdbx_description
1 polymer ?
#
loop_
_entity_poly.entity_id
_entity_poly.type
_entity_poly.pdbx_seq_one_letter_code
_entity_poly.pdbx_strand_id
1 'polypeptide(L)'
;MANEGPNWEGLLKWSIAHSDGTRPSQNFSEEDQRWFMEAMQAQTVDVGKRMKEIILVMETPEQVLEAHGITSADIEDMLDELQEHVESIDMANNLHSIGGLIPLLGCLKNTHANIRAKAADILTTIVQNNLRSQQLVMEANGLEPLLSNFTSDPDVIVRTKALGAISSLIRDNKPGIAAFRLANGYGVLRDALSSENVRFQRKVLNLIHYLLQENRSDCNVATELGFPSLMMHLACSEDAEVREAALRGLLELARDRPCGRNSLSEDEEQLKQILQDRIEGIGLMLSEDLAAAREERQLVDALWNMCYKEPSSLRENGLLFPEEDAPPPDVAGKLFEPPLRAWDAKRATDTDT
;
A
#
# COMPACT_ATOMS: atom_id res chain seq x y z
N MET A 1 16.75 24.66 36.19
CA MET A 1 17.63 23.74 36.93
C MET A 1 18.03 22.64 35.96
N ALA A 2 19.29 22.22 36.01
CA ALA A 2 19.99 21.54 34.93
C ALA A 2 19.29 20.24 34.45
N ASN A 3 19.46 19.98 33.15
CA ASN A 3 19.25 18.70 32.48
C ASN A 3 20.05 17.59 33.19
N GLU A 4 19.51 17.01 34.25
CA GLU A 4 19.89 15.66 34.66
C GLU A 4 19.00 14.70 33.88
N GLY A 5 19.38 14.47 32.61
CA GLY A 5 18.88 13.33 31.86
C GLY A 5 19.19 12.02 32.62
N PRO A 6 18.50 10.92 32.29
CA PRO A 6 18.54 9.71 33.10
C PRO A 6 19.98 9.17 33.20
N ASN A 7 20.36 8.67 34.37
CA ASN A 7 21.67 8.07 34.62
C ASN A 7 21.75 6.67 33.98
N TRP A 8 21.64 6.59 32.64
CA TRP A 8 21.78 5.38 31.84
C TRP A 8 23.10 4.68 32.07
N GLU A 9 24.15 5.48 32.29
CA GLU A 9 25.46 4.97 32.66
C GLU A 9 25.42 4.26 34.02
N GLY A 10 24.64 4.77 34.97
CA GLY A 10 24.35 4.13 36.25
C GLY A 10 23.54 2.83 36.10
N LEU A 11 22.48 2.84 35.28
CA LEU A 11 21.66 1.65 35.01
C LEU A 11 22.49 0.55 34.32
N LEU A 12 23.30 0.91 33.33
CA LEU A 12 24.18 -0.01 32.61
C LEU A 12 25.30 -0.55 33.52
N LYS A 13 25.93 0.31 34.34
CA LYS A 13 26.94 -0.12 35.32
C LYS A 13 26.33 -1.04 36.37
N TRP A 14 25.11 -0.77 36.82
CA TRP A 14 24.38 -1.62 37.73
C TRP A 14 24.03 -2.96 37.10
N SER A 15 23.51 -2.99 35.86
CA SER A 15 23.16 -4.23 35.18
C SER A 15 24.38 -5.11 34.92
N ILE A 16 25.52 -4.51 34.54
CA ILE A 16 26.80 -5.21 34.36
C ILE A 16 27.32 -5.75 35.70
N ALA A 17 27.20 -4.98 36.78
CA ALA A 17 27.63 -5.42 38.11
C ALA A 17 26.79 -6.58 38.68
N HIS A 18 25.53 -6.70 38.25
CA HIS A 18 24.60 -7.74 38.70
C HIS A 18 24.43 -8.90 37.68
N SER A 19 25.07 -8.82 36.51
CA SER A 19 25.10 -9.89 35.50
C SER A 19 26.42 -10.68 35.53
N ASP A 20 26.76 -11.27 36.67
CA ASP A 20 27.83 -12.28 36.73
C ASP A 20 27.19 -13.64 36.42
N GLY A 21 27.24 -14.07 35.16
CA GLY A 21 26.62 -15.31 34.64
C GLY A 21 27.10 -16.62 35.28
N THR A 22 27.85 -16.54 36.38
CA THR A 22 28.35 -17.65 37.20
C THR A 22 27.59 -17.82 38.52
N ARG A 23 26.66 -16.91 38.87
CA ARG A 23 25.84 -16.97 40.10
C ARG A 23 24.35 -17.20 39.76
N PRO A 24 23.60 -17.94 40.60
CA PRO A 24 22.15 -18.06 40.41
C PRO A 24 21.49 -16.68 40.53
N SER A 25 20.47 -16.43 39.70
CA SER A 25 19.75 -15.16 39.62
C SER A 25 19.33 -14.66 41.01
N GLN A 26 19.89 -13.53 41.43
CA GLN A 26 19.55 -12.91 42.70
C GLN A 26 18.20 -12.21 42.55
N ASN A 27 17.23 -12.52 43.44
CA ASN A 27 15.91 -11.89 43.41
C ASN A 27 16.07 -10.38 43.65
N PHE A 28 15.50 -9.56 42.75
CA PHE A 28 15.49 -8.11 42.90
C PHE A 28 14.93 -7.70 44.27
N SER A 29 15.56 -6.73 44.93
CA SER A 29 14.95 -6.09 46.11
C SER A 29 13.72 -5.29 45.69
N GLU A 30 12.73 -5.15 46.57
CA GLU A 30 11.52 -4.36 46.26
C GLU A 30 11.85 -2.89 45.95
N GLU A 31 12.94 -2.37 46.53
CA GLU A 31 13.39 -0.99 46.29
C GLU A 31 13.98 -0.83 44.88
N ASP A 32 14.78 -1.81 44.42
CA ASP A 32 15.34 -1.80 43.06
C ASP A 32 14.25 -1.96 41.99
N GLN A 33 13.23 -2.78 42.26
CA GLN A 33 12.07 -2.93 41.37
C GLN A 33 11.27 -1.63 41.27
N ARG A 34 11.03 -0.94 42.40
CA ARG A 34 10.31 0.34 42.42
C ARG A 34 11.09 1.42 41.69
N TRP A 35 12.40 1.54 41.96
CA TRP A 35 13.26 2.49 41.27
C TRP A 35 13.31 2.24 39.75
N PHE A 36 13.40 0.97 39.33
CA PHE A 36 13.38 0.62 37.91
C PHE A 36 12.02 0.93 37.26
N MET A 37 10.91 0.58 37.91
CA MET A 37 9.57 0.91 37.42
C MET A 37 9.36 2.42 37.35
N GLU A 38 9.85 3.19 38.32
CA GLU A 38 9.76 4.64 38.36
C GLU A 38 10.61 5.28 37.24
N ALA A 39 11.83 4.79 37.00
CA ALA A 39 12.68 5.26 35.91
C ALA A 39 12.10 4.92 34.52
N MET A 40 11.50 3.73 34.37
CA MET A 40 10.81 3.32 33.14
C MET A 40 9.53 4.15 32.90
N GLN A 41 8.73 4.40 33.95
CA GLN A 41 7.50 5.19 33.88
C GLN A 41 7.77 6.68 33.66
N ALA A 42 8.85 7.22 34.21
CA ALA A 42 9.27 8.61 33.98
C ALA A 42 9.68 8.88 32.52
N GLN A 43 10.06 7.84 31.77
CA GLN A 43 10.42 7.95 30.34
C GLN A 43 9.31 7.50 29.38
N THR A 44 8.33 6.72 29.84
CA THR A 44 7.20 6.37 28.97
C THR A 44 6.25 7.55 28.88
N VAL A 45 6.33 8.31 27.79
CA VAL A 45 5.26 9.24 27.42
C VAL A 45 3.97 8.43 27.40
N ASP A 46 2.98 8.85 28.18
CA ASP A 46 1.65 8.25 28.13
C ASP A 46 1.04 8.61 26.77
N VAL A 47 1.32 7.78 25.77
CA VAL A 47 0.86 7.92 24.39
C VAL A 47 -0.66 8.05 24.37
N GLY A 48 -1.37 7.31 25.22
CA GLY A 48 -2.83 7.38 25.31
C GLY A 48 -3.32 8.74 25.81
N LYS A 49 -2.63 9.34 26.79
CA LYS A 49 -2.93 10.71 27.24
C LYS A 49 -2.61 11.72 26.15
N ARG A 50 -1.46 11.61 25.49
CA ARG A 50 -1.05 12.53 24.42
C ARG A 50 -2.01 12.49 23.23
N MET A 51 -2.42 11.31 22.79
CA MET A 51 -3.45 11.14 21.77
C MET A 51 -4.76 11.82 22.16
N LYS A 52 -5.19 11.74 23.43
CA LYS A 52 -6.40 12.44 23.91
C LYS A 52 -6.27 13.97 23.84
N GLU A 53 -5.09 14.52 24.13
CA GLU A 53 -4.83 15.95 23.97
C GLU A 53 -4.93 16.37 22.50
N ILE A 54 -4.37 15.58 21.58
CA ILE A 54 -4.49 15.82 20.13
C ILE A 54 -5.96 15.74 19.69
N ILE A 55 -6.72 14.76 20.19
CA ILE A 55 -8.15 14.61 19.89
C ILE A 55 -8.95 15.83 20.35
N LEU A 56 -8.65 16.36 21.54
CA LEU A 56 -9.30 17.57 22.03
C LEU A 56 -9.05 18.78 21.11
N VAL A 57 -7.85 18.90 20.56
CA VAL A 57 -7.55 19.95 19.56
C VAL A 57 -8.36 19.73 18.28
N MET A 58 -8.49 18.50 17.78
CA MET A 58 -9.32 18.18 16.61
C MET A 58 -10.81 18.49 16.81
N GLU A 59 -11.32 18.35 18.04
CA GLU A 59 -12.72 18.67 18.38
C GLU A 59 -12.97 20.17 18.55
N THR A 60 -11.92 20.94 18.80
CA THR A 60 -12.04 22.37 19.10
C THR A 60 -12.35 23.16 17.82
N PRO A 61 -13.35 24.05 17.83
CA PRO A 61 -13.66 24.88 16.65
C PRO A 61 -12.47 25.72 16.19
N GLU A 62 -12.27 25.83 14.88
CA GLU A 62 -11.17 26.59 14.27
C GLU A 62 -11.04 28.02 14.82
N GLN A 63 -12.17 28.71 15.05
CA GLN A 63 -12.17 30.09 15.56
C GLN A 63 -11.58 30.19 16.97
N VAL A 64 -11.76 29.14 17.78
CA VAL A 64 -11.20 29.08 19.13
C VAL A 64 -9.71 28.80 19.04
N LEU A 65 -9.28 27.89 18.16
CA LEU A 65 -7.86 27.60 17.94
C LEU A 65 -7.10 28.83 17.46
N GLU A 66 -7.64 29.55 16.48
CA GLU A 66 -7.07 30.80 15.97
C GLU A 66 -6.98 31.87 17.06
N ALA A 67 -7.98 31.99 17.94
CA ALA A 67 -7.97 32.92 19.07
C ALA A 67 -6.87 32.59 20.11
N HIS A 68 -6.48 31.32 20.21
CA HIS A 68 -5.36 30.88 21.05
C HIS A 68 -4.00 30.95 20.32
N GLY A 69 -3.98 31.44 19.08
CA GLY A 69 -2.77 31.56 18.26
C GLY A 69 -2.29 30.23 17.66
N ILE A 70 -3.14 29.20 17.65
CA ILE A 70 -2.85 27.90 17.03
C ILE A 70 -3.12 28.04 15.54
N THR A 71 -2.10 27.77 14.73
CA THR A 71 -2.17 27.85 13.27
C THR A 71 -2.49 26.50 12.65
N SER A 72 -2.83 26.48 11.36
CA SER A 72 -3.05 25.24 10.61
C SER A 72 -1.79 24.37 10.51
N ALA A 73 -0.59 24.96 10.66
CA ALA A 73 0.68 24.23 10.70
C ALA A 73 0.87 23.53 12.06
N ASP A 74 0.51 24.19 13.17
CA ASP A 74 0.57 23.55 14.49
C ASP A 74 -0.39 22.35 14.57
N ILE A 75 -1.57 22.44 13.95
CA ILE A 75 -2.51 21.30 13.86
C ILE A 75 -1.91 20.18 13.00
N GLU A 76 -1.26 20.51 11.89
CA GLU A 76 -0.58 19.53 11.04
C GLU A 76 0.54 18.80 11.82
N ASP A 77 1.37 19.52 12.57
CA ASP A 77 2.43 18.94 13.41
C ASP A 77 1.83 17.99 14.48
N MET A 78 0.70 18.36 15.09
CA MET A 78 0.00 17.49 16.04
C MET A 78 -0.59 16.23 15.37
N LEU A 79 -1.04 16.36 14.12
CA LEU A 79 -1.50 15.22 13.32
C LEU A 79 -0.32 14.35 12.84
N ASP A 80 0.86 14.92 12.62
CA ASP A 80 2.10 14.18 12.40
C ASP A 80 2.48 13.34 13.62
N GLU A 81 2.38 13.90 14.82
CA GLU A 81 2.58 13.13 16.06
C GLU A 81 1.55 12.00 16.20
N LEU A 82 0.28 12.28 15.89
CA LEU A 82 -0.77 11.26 15.91
C LEU A 82 -0.47 10.12 14.92
N GLN A 83 0.03 10.46 13.74
CA GLN A 83 0.43 9.51 12.71
C GLN A 83 1.44 8.50 13.24
N GLU A 84 2.52 8.97 13.87
CA GLU A 84 3.57 8.10 14.45
C GLU A 84 2.99 7.14 15.48
N HIS A 85 2.04 7.60 16.30
CA HIS A 85 1.41 6.75 17.31
C HIS A 85 0.52 5.66 16.69
N VAL A 86 -0.27 5.98 15.66
CA VAL A 86 -1.20 5.03 15.04
C VAL A 86 -0.54 4.03 14.08
N GLU A 87 0.77 4.15 13.82
CA GLU A 87 1.52 3.11 13.10
C GLU A 87 1.50 1.77 13.83
N SER A 88 1.36 1.78 15.16
CA SER A 88 1.08 0.58 15.93
C SER A 88 -0.39 0.18 15.80
N ILE A 89 -0.64 -1.07 15.38
CA ILE A 89 -1.99 -1.65 15.23
C ILE A 89 -2.79 -1.52 16.54
N ASP A 90 -2.16 -1.70 17.70
CA ASP A 90 -2.82 -1.58 19.00
C ASP A 90 -3.29 -0.14 19.24
N MET A 91 -2.45 0.86 18.91
CA MET A 91 -2.80 2.26 19.04
C MET A 91 -3.85 2.72 18.02
N ALA A 92 -3.77 2.21 16.78
CA ALA A 92 -4.81 2.41 15.78
C ALA A 92 -6.19 1.94 16.27
N ASN A 93 -6.24 0.75 16.90
CA ASN A 93 -7.47 0.23 17.48
C ASN A 93 -7.92 1.02 18.74
N ASN A 94 -6.96 1.49 19.54
CA ASN A 94 -7.26 2.31 20.71
C ASN A 94 -7.78 3.70 20.34
N LEU A 95 -7.39 4.27 19.20
CA LEU A 95 -7.84 5.60 18.75
C LEU A 95 -9.36 5.71 18.73
N HIS A 96 -10.05 4.70 18.20
CA HIS A 96 -11.51 4.67 18.23
C HIS A 96 -12.05 4.61 19.67
N SER A 97 -11.42 3.79 20.52
CA SER A 97 -11.84 3.57 21.92
C SER A 97 -11.69 4.83 22.78
N ILE A 98 -10.75 5.73 22.45
CA ILE A 98 -10.57 7.03 23.10
C ILE A 98 -11.37 8.16 22.43
N GLY A 99 -12.24 7.84 21.47
CA GLY A 99 -13.12 8.81 20.80
C GLY A 99 -12.49 9.56 19.62
N GLY A 100 -11.26 9.22 19.21
CA GLY A 100 -10.52 9.98 18.21
C GLY A 100 -10.95 9.79 16.75
N LEU A 101 -11.74 8.74 16.45
CA LEU A 101 -12.14 8.46 15.06
C LEU A 101 -13.09 9.53 14.49
N ILE A 102 -14.10 9.94 15.25
CA ILE A 102 -15.09 10.93 14.76
C ILE A 102 -14.45 12.30 14.53
N PRO A 103 -13.61 12.83 15.44
CA PRO A 103 -12.86 14.07 15.20
C PRO A 103 -11.93 13.96 13.99
N LEU A 104 -11.23 12.83 13.82
CA LEU A 104 -10.38 12.59 12.64
C LEU A 104 -11.18 12.62 11.32
N LEU A 105 -12.36 12.02 11.29
CA LEU A 105 -13.27 12.12 10.14
C LEU A 105 -13.79 13.56 9.93
N GLY A 106 -13.93 14.33 11.00
CA GLY A 106 -14.22 15.77 10.95
C GLY A 106 -13.12 16.57 10.26
N CYS A 107 -11.85 16.25 10.53
CA CYS A 107 -10.69 16.87 9.89
C CYS A 107 -10.65 16.69 8.36
N LEU A 108 -11.31 15.66 7.80
CA LEU A 108 -11.46 15.51 6.35
C LEU A 108 -12.27 16.66 5.72
N LYS A 109 -13.06 17.40 6.48
CA LYS A 109 -13.87 18.54 6.01
C LYS A 109 -13.28 19.90 6.42
N ASN A 110 -12.03 19.91 6.89
CA ASN A 110 -11.34 21.11 7.35
C ASN A 110 -11.14 22.12 6.20
N THR A 111 -11.10 23.41 6.52
CA THR A 111 -10.87 24.48 5.53
C THR A 111 -9.49 24.39 4.88
N HIS A 112 -8.48 23.90 5.61
CA HIS A 112 -7.10 23.79 5.15
C HIS A 112 -6.78 22.45 4.49
N ALA A 113 -6.15 22.50 3.31
CA ALA A 113 -5.85 21.30 2.51
C ALA A 113 -4.82 20.38 3.17
N ASN A 114 -3.81 20.93 3.85
CA ASN A 114 -2.80 20.16 4.60
C ASN A 114 -3.45 19.28 5.68
N ILE A 115 -4.40 19.84 6.45
CA ILE A 115 -5.14 19.10 7.48
C ILE A 115 -5.99 17.99 6.85
N ARG A 116 -6.73 18.28 5.76
CA ARG A 116 -7.53 17.26 5.05
C ARG A 116 -6.65 16.12 4.51
N ALA A 117 -5.51 16.46 3.91
CA ALA A 117 -4.55 15.48 3.39
C ALA A 117 -3.98 14.61 4.51
N LYS A 118 -3.59 15.23 5.63
CA LYS A 118 -3.01 14.52 6.77
C LYS A 118 -4.02 13.62 7.47
N ALA A 119 -5.26 14.08 7.63
CA ALA A 119 -6.35 13.25 8.17
C ALA A 119 -6.61 12.00 7.31
N ALA A 120 -6.59 12.13 5.98
CA ALA A 120 -6.71 11.00 5.08
C ALA A 120 -5.49 10.05 5.16
N ASP A 121 -4.29 10.58 5.39
CA ASP A 121 -3.09 9.77 5.59
C ASP A 121 -3.16 8.92 6.87
N ILE A 122 -3.56 9.54 7.98
CA ILE A 122 -3.76 8.86 9.26
C ILE A 122 -4.83 7.76 9.13
N LEU A 123 -5.95 8.05 8.45
CA LEU A 123 -6.97 7.04 8.16
C LEU A 123 -6.41 5.89 7.32
N THR A 124 -5.54 6.18 6.34
CA THR A 124 -4.87 5.15 5.55
C THR A 124 -4.10 4.20 6.46
N THR A 125 -3.31 4.72 7.40
CA THR A 125 -2.52 3.91 8.33
C THR A 125 -3.38 3.11 9.30
N ILE A 126 -4.42 3.70 9.85
CA ILE A 126 -5.30 3.03 10.82
C ILE A 126 -6.02 1.82 10.20
N VAL A 127 -6.42 1.92 8.93
CA VAL A 127 -7.22 0.89 8.24
C VAL A 127 -6.38 -0.09 7.41
N GLN A 128 -5.12 0.24 7.13
CA GLN A 128 -4.24 -0.60 6.32
C GLN A 128 -4.05 -1.98 6.98
N ASN A 129 -4.52 -3.03 6.28
CA ASN A 129 -4.46 -4.42 6.74
C ASN A 129 -5.08 -4.63 8.15
N ASN A 130 -6.04 -3.79 8.55
CA ASN A 130 -6.69 -3.86 9.86
C ASN A 130 -8.22 -3.90 9.72
N LEU A 131 -8.77 -5.12 9.67
CA LEU A 131 -10.20 -5.35 9.46
C LEU A 131 -11.09 -4.70 10.53
N ARG A 132 -10.62 -4.64 11.79
CA ARG A 132 -11.38 -4.01 12.88
C ARG A 132 -11.52 -2.52 12.64
N SER A 133 -10.42 -1.83 12.36
CA SER A 133 -10.44 -0.41 12.03
C SER A 133 -11.23 -0.12 10.75
N GLN A 134 -11.09 -0.94 9.72
CA GLN A 134 -11.88 -0.83 8.49
C GLN A 134 -13.38 -0.85 8.80
N GLN A 135 -13.84 -1.80 9.62
CA GLN A 135 -15.25 -1.89 10.02
C GLN A 135 -15.72 -0.64 10.78
N LEU A 136 -14.94 -0.19 11.78
CA LEU A 136 -15.27 1.00 12.57
C LEU A 136 -15.37 2.26 11.71
N VAL A 137 -14.47 2.43 10.73
CA VAL A 137 -14.52 3.55 9.77
C VAL A 137 -15.75 3.45 8.86
N MET A 138 -16.11 2.25 8.40
CA MET A 138 -17.32 2.05 7.60
C MET A 138 -18.59 2.35 8.39
N GLU A 139 -18.69 1.89 9.64
CA GLU A 139 -19.83 2.14 10.54
C GLU A 139 -19.99 3.63 10.88
N ALA A 140 -18.88 4.36 10.99
CA ALA A 140 -18.85 5.81 11.19
C ALA A 140 -19.12 6.61 9.90
N ASN A 141 -19.51 5.96 8.79
CA ASN A 141 -19.73 6.58 7.49
C ASN A 141 -18.49 7.34 6.95
N GLY A 142 -17.29 6.83 7.23
CA GLY A 142 -16.03 7.45 6.82
C GLY A 142 -15.74 7.39 5.33
N LEU A 143 -16.41 6.52 4.57
CA LEU A 143 -16.24 6.41 3.12
C LEU A 143 -16.76 7.64 2.37
N GLU A 144 -17.87 8.25 2.82
CA GLU A 144 -18.47 9.42 2.18
C GLU A 144 -17.53 10.65 2.13
N PRO A 145 -16.96 11.13 3.26
CA PRO A 145 -16.03 12.27 3.21
C PRO A 145 -14.75 11.95 2.41
N LEU A 146 -14.27 10.70 2.44
CA LEU A 146 -13.13 10.29 1.61
C LEU A 146 -13.46 10.37 0.11
N LEU A 147 -14.64 9.92 -0.32
CA LEU A 147 -15.09 10.04 -1.70
C LEU A 147 -15.27 11.51 -2.11
N SER A 148 -15.81 12.35 -1.22
CA SER A 148 -15.91 13.79 -1.45
C SER A 148 -14.53 14.42 -1.70
N ASN A 149 -13.55 14.12 -0.85
CA ASN A 149 -12.19 14.63 -1.00
C ASN A 149 -11.49 14.08 -2.26
N PHE A 150 -11.73 12.82 -2.61
CA PHE A 150 -11.18 12.22 -3.83
C PHE A 150 -11.75 12.83 -5.13
N THR A 151 -13.06 13.12 -5.14
CA THR A 151 -13.79 13.63 -6.31
C THR A 151 -13.60 15.13 -6.53
N SER A 152 -13.71 15.92 -5.46
CA SER A 152 -14.06 17.34 -5.56
C SER A 152 -13.02 18.28 -4.94
N ASP A 153 -11.99 17.76 -4.28
CA ASP A 153 -10.97 18.62 -3.67
C ASP A 153 -10.10 19.30 -4.73
N PRO A 154 -9.85 20.62 -4.62
CA PRO A 154 -8.98 21.32 -5.55
C PRO A 154 -7.50 20.87 -5.45
N ASP A 155 -7.09 20.33 -4.30
CA ASP A 155 -5.72 19.92 -4.05
C ASP A 155 -5.50 18.44 -4.42
N VAL A 156 -4.62 18.19 -5.39
CA VAL A 156 -4.28 16.84 -5.86
C VAL A 156 -3.64 15.98 -4.77
N ILE A 157 -2.95 16.57 -3.79
CA ILE A 157 -2.36 15.87 -2.65
C ILE A 157 -3.48 15.32 -1.78
N VAL A 158 -4.50 16.13 -1.48
CA VAL A 158 -5.69 15.67 -0.73
C VAL A 158 -6.39 14.54 -1.47
N ARG A 159 -6.63 14.69 -2.78
CA ARG A 159 -7.22 13.64 -3.62
C ARG A 159 -6.40 12.35 -3.59
N THR A 160 -5.06 12.47 -3.64
CA THR A 160 -4.14 11.33 -3.62
C THR A 160 -4.16 10.61 -2.28
N LYS A 161 -4.18 11.34 -1.16
CA LYS A 161 -4.27 10.78 0.19
C LYS A 161 -5.63 10.14 0.45
N ALA A 162 -6.72 10.79 0.00
CA ALA A 162 -8.06 10.22 0.06
C ALA A 162 -8.18 8.91 -0.72
N LEU A 163 -7.60 8.84 -1.93
CA LEU A 163 -7.52 7.61 -2.72
C LEU A 163 -6.74 6.51 -1.99
N GLY A 164 -5.64 6.86 -1.33
CA GLY A 164 -4.86 5.95 -0.47
C GLY A 164 -5.72 5.36 0.64
N ALA A 165 -6.46 6.20 1.36
CA ALA A 165 -7.36 5.80 2.43
C ALA A 165 -8.47 4.88 1.93
N ILE A 166 -9.12 5.24 0.82
CA ILE A 166 -10.16 4.41 0.18
C ILE A 166 -9.59 3.05 -0.21
N SER A 167 -8.43 3.04 -0.87
CA SER A 167 -7.74 1.80 -1.25
C SER A 167 -7.48 0.90 -0.04
N SER A 168 -6.92 1.44 1.05
CA SER A 168 -6.68 0.67 2.27
C SER A 168 -7.97 0.24 2.98
N LEU A 169 -9.05 1.02 2.87
CA LEU A 169 -10.33 0.75 3.53
C LEU A 169 -11.10 -0.41 2.86
N ILE A 170 -11.01 -0.53 1.54
CA ILE A 170 -11.75 -1.54 0.78
C ILE A 170 -10.95 -2.82 0.51
N ARG A 171 -9.62 -2.78 0.64
CA ARG A 171 -8.77 -3.97 0.48
C ARG A 171 -9.12 -5.04 1.51
N ASP A 172 -9.31 -6.26 1.02
CA ASP A 172 -9.72 -7.45 1.78
C ASP A 172 -11.03 -7.28 2.56
N ASN A 173 -11.83 -6.27 2.21
CA ASN A 173 -13.07 -5.89 2.89
C ASN A 173 -14.26 -5.90 1.91
N LYS A 174 -14.90 -7.07 1.75
CA LYS A 174 -16.03 -7.26 0.82
C LYS A 174 -17.17 -6.25 1.02
N PRO A 175 -17.64 -5.96 2.25
CA PRO A 175 -18.60 -4.87 2.48
C PRO A 175 -18.12 -3.50 2.00
N GLY A 176 -16.84 -3.18 2.21
CA GLY A 176 -16.20 -1.96 1.72
C GLY A 176 -16.23 -1.85 0.19
N ILE A 177 -15.88 -2.92 -0.52
CA ILE A 177 -15.93 -2.97 -1.99
C ILE A 177 -17.37 -2.77 -2.48
N ALA A 178 -18.35 -3.43 -1.86
CA ALA A 178 -19.76 -3.28 -2.21
C ALA A 178 -20.25 -1.83 -2.00
N ALA A 179 -19.90 -1.21 -0.87
CA ALA A 179 -20.23 0.19 -0.59
C ALA A 179 -19.59 1.15 -1.59
N PHE A 180 -18.30 0.93 -1.93
CA PHE A 180 -17.60 1.71 -2.95
C PHE A 180 -18.28 1.61 -4.33
N ARG A 181 -18.73 0.42 -4.71
CA ARG A 181 -19.49 0.22 -5.95
C ARG A 181 -20.84 0.94 -5.93
N LEU A 182 -21.58 0.85 -4.83
CA LEU A 182 -22.87 1.54 -4.66
C LEU A 182 -22.73 3.07 -4.73
N ALA A 183 -21.59 3.60 -4.27
CA ALA A 183 -21.26 5.02 -4.35
C ALA A 183 -20.71 5.48 -5.72
N ASN A 184 -20.92 4.69 -6.79
CA ASN A 184 -20.39 4.94 -8.13
C ASN A 184 -18.85 5.10 -8.18
N GLY A 185 -18.13 4.34 -7.34
CA GLY A 185 -16.67 4.45 -7.21
C GLY A 185 -15.91 4.25 -8.53
N TYR A 186 -16.39 3.35 -9.42
CA TYR A 186 -15.80 3.17 -10.75
C TYR A 186 -15.94 4.40 -11.65
N GLY A 187 -17.07 5.10 -11.60
CA GLY A 187 -17.23 6.36 -12.34
C GLY A 187 -16.21 7.41 -11.90
N VAL A 188 -16.00 7.52 -10.58
CA VAL A 188 -15.01 8.45 -10.03
C VAL A 188 -13.57 8.05 -10.42
N LEU A 189 -13.24 6.75 -10.39
CA LEU A 189 -11.92 6.28 -10.82
C LEU A 189 -11.66 6.60 -12.29
N ARG A 190 -12.66 6.45 -13.15
CA ARG A 190 -12.56 6.81 -14.56
C ARG A 190 -12.23 8.30 -14.72
N ASP A 191 -12.99 9.17 -14.06
CA ASP A 191 -12.79 10.61 -14.17
C ASP A 191 -11.43 11.05 -13.57
N ALA A 192 -10.93 10.32 -12.57
CA ALA A 192 -9.62 10.54 -11.98
C ALA A 192 -8.45 10.18 -12.92
N LEU A 193 -8.63 9.27 -13.89
CA LEU A 193 -7.61 8.95 -14.89
C LEU A 193 -7.32 10.11 -15.85
N SER A 194 -8.26 11.04 -16.01
CA SER A 194 -8.08 12.25 -16.84
C SER A 194 -7.18 13.31 -16.20
N SER A 195 -6.70 13.11 -14.97
CA SER A 195 -5.75 14.00 -14.30
C SER A 195 -4.37 13.98 -14.93
N GLU A 196 -3.70 15.12 -15.06
CA GLU A 196 -2.31 15.21 -15.57
C GLU A 196 -1.25 14.70 -14.58
N ASN A 197 -1.61 14.51 -13.31
CA ASN A 197 -0.69 14.02 -12.30
C ASN A 197 -0.43 12.51 -12.42
N VAL A 198 0.74 12.16 -12.94
CA VAL A 198 1.24 10.79 -13.18
C VAL A 198 1.19 9.91 -11.91
N ARG A 199 1.63 10.43 -10.75
CA ARG A 199 1.62 9.67 -9.48
C ARG A 199 0.19 9.33 -9.04
N PHE A 200 -0.74 10.25 -9.26
CA PHE A 200 -2.15 10.05 -8.98
C PHE A 200 -2.77 9.05 -9.95
N GLN A 201 -2.54 9.20 -11.26
CA GLN A 201 -3.00 8.24 -12.28
C GLN A 201 -2.52 6.81 -11.98
N ARG A 202 -1.25 6.63 -11.64
CA ARG A 202 -0.69 5.33 -11.25
C ARG A 202 -1.45 4.70 -10.06
N LYS A 203 -1.73 5.49 -9.02
CA LYS A 203 -2.49 5.00 -7.85
C LYS A 203 -3.92 4.62 -8.23
N VAL A 204 -4.56 5.37 -9.11
CA VAL A 204 -5.91 5.07 -9.63
C VAL A 204 -5.90 3.76 -10.42
N LEU A 205 -4.95 3.60 -11.36
CA LEU A 205 -4.79 2.37 -12.15
C LEU A 205 -4.55 1.14 -11.26
N ASN A 206 -3.70 1.26 -10.24
CA ASN A 206 -3.44 0.18 -9.29
C ASN A 206 -4.68 -0.21 -8.47
N LEU A 207 -5.54 0.75 -8.12
CA LEU A 207 -6.79 0.45 -7.43
C LEU A 207 -7.80 -0.22 -8.37
N ILE A 208 -7.91 0.24 -9.62
CA ILE A 208 -8.76 -0.40 -10.63
C ILE A 208 -8.30 -1.84 -10.84
N HIS A 209 -7.00 -2.07 -11.02
CA HIS A 209 -6.44 -3.41 -11.19
C HIS A 209 -6.81 -4.33 -10.02
N TYR A 210 -6.65 -3.86 -8.78
CA TYR A 210 -7.06 -4.61 -7.58
C TYR A 210 -8.55 -4.99 -7.62
N LEU A 211 -9.42 -4.03 -7.93
CA LEU A 211 -10.86 -4.24 -7.96
C LEU A 211 -11.30 -5.26 -9.04
N LEU A 212 -10.66 -5.22 -10.22
CA LEU A 212 -10.90 -6.17 -11.31
C LEU A 212 -10.44 -7.60 -10.97
N GLN A 213 -9.37 -7.73 -10.18
CA GLN A 213 -8.90 -9.03 -9.69
C GLN A 213 -9.85 -9.61 -8.64
N GLU A 214 -10.32 -8.79 -7.71
CA GLU A 214 -11.24 -9.23 -6.64
C GLU A 214 -12.61 -9.65 -7.19
N ASN A 215 -13.19 -8.89 -8.12
CA ASN A 215 -14.51 -9.15 -8.66
C ASN A 215 -14.52 -9.12 -10.19
N ARG A 216 -14.41 -10.31 -10.80
CA ARG A 216 -14.43 -10.46 -12.27
C ARG A 216 -15.70 -9.93 -12.94
N SER A 217 -16.83 -9.94 -12.23
CA SER A 217 -18.07 -9.32 -12.71
C SER A 217 -17.93 -7.83 -13.04
N ASP A 218 -16.97 -7.16 -12.41
CA ASP A 218 -16.77 -5.72 -12.55
C ASP A 218 -15.97 -5.37 -13.82
N CYS A 219 -15.36 -6.36 -14.49
CA CYS A 219 -14.75 -6.20 -15.81
C CYS A 219 -15.77 -5.72 -16.87
N ASN A 220 -17.01 -6.20 -16.79
CA ASN A 220 -18.08 -5.73 -17.68
C ASN A 220 -18.43 -4.26 -17.42
N VAL A 221 -18.57 -3.89 -16.14
CA VAL A 221 -18.84 -2.50 -15.74
C VAL A 221 -17.70 -1.58 -16.18
N ALA A 222 -16.45 -2.03 -16.00
CA ALA A 222 -15.28 -1.27 -16.44
C ALA A 222 -15.23 -1.10 -17.97
N THR A 223 -15.63 -2.13 -18.71
CA THR A 223 -15.73 -2.05 -20.18
C THR A 223 -16.80 -1.05 -20.61
N GLU A 224 -17.99 -1.09 -19.99
CA GLU A 224 -19.10 -0.16 -20.27
C GLU A 224 -18.76 1.29 -19.92
N LEU A 225 -17.94 1.51 -18.90
CA LEU A 225 -17.48 2.85 -18.50
C LEU A 225 -16.37 3.42 -19.39
N GLY A 226 -15.81 2.65 -20.34
CA GLY A 226 -14.76 3.10 -21.24
C GLY A 226 -13.35 3.07 -20.65
N PHE A 227 -13.10 2.23 -19.64
CA PHE A 227 -11.74 2.02 -19.14
C PHE A 227 -10.76 1.47 -20.19
N PRO A 228 -11.13 0.53 -21.08
CA PRO A 228 -10.20 0.05 -22.11
C PRO A 228 -9.60 1.17 -22.97
N SER A 229 -10.42 2.08 -23.47
CA SER A 229 -9.96 3.22 -24.30
C SER A 229 -9.03 4.17 -23.53
N LEU A 230 -9.33 4.44 -22.25
CA LEU A 230 -8.48 5.29 -21.41
C LEU A 230 -7.14 4.61 -21.09
N MET A 231 -7.16 3.32 -20.76
CA MET A 231 -5.95 2.56 -20.49
C MET A 231 -5.09 2.40 -21.75
N MET A 232 -5.68 2.25 -22.93
CA MET A 232 -4.93 2.25 -24.19
C MET A 232 -4.21 3.59 -24.41
N HIS A 233 -4.87 4.72 -24.16
CA HIS A 233 -4.21 6.02 -24.21
C HIS A 233 -3.07 6.15 -23.20
N LEU A 234 -3.27 5.69 -21.96
CA LEU A 234 -2.25 5.72 -20.91
C LEU A 234 -1.10 4.73 -21.13
N ALA A 235 -1.31 3.65 -21.89
CA ALA A 235 -0.25 2.74 -22.32
C ALA A 235 0.75 3.41 -23.28
N CYS A 236 0.38 4.56 -23.87
CA CYS A 236 1.28 5.41 -24.66
C CYS A 236 1.97 6.51 -23.84
N SER A 237 1.76 6.58 -22.52
CA SER A 237 2.37 7.61 -21.66
C SER A 237 3.90 7.57 -21.69
N GLU A 238 4.57 8.70 -21.50
CA GLU A 238 6.03 8.75 -21.37
C GLU A 238 6.52 8.12 -20.07
N ASP A 239 5.67 8.10 -19.04
CA ASP A 239 5.99 7.53 -17.73
C ASP A 239 5.85 6.00 -17.73
N ALA A 240 6.93 5.30 -17.38
CA ALA A 240 6.97 3.84 -17.39
C ALA A 240 5.98 3.20 -16.41
N GLU A 241 5.84 3.77 -15.21
CA GLU A 241 5.00 3.19 -14.17
C GLU A 241 3.50 3.32 -14.51
N VAL A 242 3.09 4.42 -15.14
CA VAL A 242 1.72 4.60 -15.66
C VAL A 242 1.46 3.65 -16.82
N ARG A 243 2.40 3.50 -17.77
CA ARG A 243 2.26 2.55 -18.87
C ARG A 243 2.09 1.13 -18.35
N GLU A 244 2.94 0.68 -17.44
CA GLU A 244 2.88 -0.65 -16.85
C GLU A 244 1.56 -0.89 -16.12
N ALA A 245 1.11 0.09 -15.30
CA ALA A 245 -0.17 -0.01 -14.60
C ALA A 245 -1.36 -0.07 -15.58
N ALA A 246 -1.31 0.67 -16.69
CA ALA A 246 -2.34 0.64 -17.73
C ALA A 246 -2.37 -0.71 -18.47
N LEU A 247 -1.20 -1.24 -18.84
CA LEU A 247 -1.06 -2.55 -19.47
C LEU A 247 -1.54 -3.70 -18.56
N ARG A 248 -1.27 -3.63 -17.25
CA ARG A 248 -1.84 -4.56 -16.27
C ARG A 248 -3.36 -4.54 -16.25
N GLY A 249 -3.96 -3.35 -16.25
CA GLY A 249 -5.41 -3.18 -16.32
C GLY A 249 -6.01 -3.79 -17.59
N LEU A 250 -5.39 -3.51 -18.76
CA LEU A 250 -5.80 -4.07 -20.05
C LEU A 250 -5.71 -5.61 -20.07
N LEU A 251 -4.66 -6.18 -19.49
CA LEU A 251 -4.49 -7.63 -19.40
C LEU A 251 -5.58 -8.29 -18.57
N GLU A 252 -5.97 -7.72 -17.43
CA GLU A 252 -7.07 -8.27 -16.64
C GLU A 252 -8.42 -8.19 -17.37
N LEU A 253 -8.68 -7.08 -18.08
CA LEU A 253 -9.89 -6.94 -18.90
C LEU A 253 -9.89 -7.94 -20.08
N ALA A 254 -8.73 -8.19 -20.69
CA ALA A 254 -8.60 -9.17 -21.77
C ALA A 254 -8.84 -10.61 -21.30
N ARG A 255 -8.39 -10.95 -20.08
CA ARG A 255 -8.61 -12.29 -19.48
C ARG A 255 -10.08 -12.64 -19.26
N ASP A 256 -10.93 -11.64 -19.05
CA ASP A 256 -12.37 -11.85 -18.81
C ASP A 256 -13.21 -11.88 -20.09
N ARG A 257 -12.66 -11.44 -21.23
CA ARG A 257 -13.37 -11.55 -22.51
C ARG A 257 -13.43 -13.01 -22.97
N PRO A 258 -14.62 -13.62 -23.12
CA PRO A 258 -14.73 -14.76 -24.01
C PRO A 258 -14.43 -14.25 -25.42
N CYS A 259 -13.41 -14.81 -26.07
CA CYS A 259 -13.09 -14.53 -27.47
C CYS A 259 -14.37 -14.66 -28.32
N GLY A 260 -15.01 -13.56 -28.70
CA GLY A 260 -16.27 -13.62 -29.49
C GLY A 260 -17.30 -12.52 -29.33
N ARG A 261 -17.04 -11.42 -28.59
CA ARG A 261 -17.96 -10.26 -28.60
C ARG A 261 -17.49 -9.23 -29.64
N ASN A 262 -18.14 -9.28 -30.81
CA ASN A 262 -17.90 -8.51 -32.04
C ASN A 262 -18.06 -6.97 -31.95
N SER A 263 -17.73 -6.33 -30.83
CA SER A 263 -17.95 -4.88 -30.65
C SER A 263 -16.71 -4.00 -30.78
N LEU A 264 -15.53 -4.55 -31.14
CA LEU A 264 -14.25 -3.87 -30.90
C LEU A 264 -13.20 -4.02 -32.02
N SER A 265 -13.60 -4.00 -33.29
CA SER A 265 -12.65 -4.05 -34.42
C SER A 265 -11.63 -2.90 -34.37
N GLU A 266 -12.08 -1.68 -34.06
CA GLU A 266 -11.21 -0.49 -34.03
C GLU A 266 -10.32 -0.45 -32.79
N ASP A 267 -10.86 -0.80 -31.62
CA ASP A 267 -10.10 -0.87 -30.37
C ASP A 267 -9.05 -1.99 -30.41
N GLU A 268 -9.34 -3.12 -31.07
CA GLU A 268 -8.38 -4.21 -31.27
C GLU A 268 -7.26 -3.81 -32.22
N GLU A 269 -7.57 -3.11 -33.32
CA GLU A 269 -6.56 -2.54 -34.23
C GLU A 269 -5.68 -1.50 -33.53
N GLN A 270 -6.30 -0.60 -32.74
CA GLN A 270 -5.58 0.40 -31.96
C GLN A 270 -4.66 -0.26 -30.93
N LEU A 271 -5.16 -1.26 -30.19
CA LEU A 271 -4.36 -2.01 -29.23
C LEU A 271 -3.19 -2.73 -29.92
N LYS A 272 -3.42 -3.30 -31.11
CA LYS A 272 -2.37 -3.94 -31.90
C LYS A 272 -1.26 -2.97 -32.26
N GLN A 273 -1.62 -1.79 -32.77
CA GLN A 273 -0.64 -0.76 -33.15
C GLN A 273 0.17 -0.30 -31.94
N ILE A 274 -0.51 -0.02 -30.81
CA ILE A 274 0.15 0.40 -29.57
C ILE A 274 1.15 -0.66 -29.11
N LEU A 275 0.77 -1.94 -29.11
CA LEU A 275 1.67 -3.02 -28.72
C LEU A 275 2.85 -3.16 -29.68
N GLN A 276 2.63 -3.02 -30.99
CA GLN A 276 3.72 -3.05 -31.99
C GLN A 276 4.71 -1.90 -31.76
N ASP A 277 4.22 -0.67 -31.60
CA ASP A 277 5.06 0.50 -31.33
C ASP A 277 5.88 0.32 -30.03
N ARG A 278 5.27 -0.28 -29.00
CA ARG A 278 5.99 -0.59 -27.75
C ARG A 278 7.01 -1.72 -27.91
N ILE A 279 6.70 -2.77 -28.66
CA ILE A 279 7.64 -3.87 -28.96
C ILE A 279 8.87 -3.32 -29.71
N GLU A 280 8.65 -2.47 -30.71
CA GLU A 280 9.72 -1.81 -31.45
C GLU A 280 10.53 -0.87 -30.54
N GLY A 281 9.86 -0.06 -29.73
CA GLY A 281 10.49 0.84 -28.76
C GLY A 281 11.38 0.10 -27.75
N ILE A 282 10.88 -1.02 -27.21
CA ILE A 282 11.65 -1.90 -26.30
C ILE A 282 12.84 -2.54 -27.03
N GLY A 283 12.67 -2.94 -28.29
CA GLY A 283 13.75 -3.53 -29.09
C GLY A 283 14.94 -2.59 -29.32
N LEU A 284 14.73 -1.26 -29.23
CA LEU A 284 15.76 -0.23 -29.38
C LEU A 284 16.41 0.18 -28.04
N MET A 285 15.93 -0.31 -26.90
CA MET A 285 16.46 0.04 -25.57
C MET A 285 17.82 -0.60 -25.28
N LEU A 286 18.62 0.08 -24.46
CA LEU A 286 19.90 -0.44 -23.96
C LEU A 286 19.68 -1.53 -22.90
N SER A 287 20.70 -2.35 -22.64
CA SER A 287 20.60 -3.47 -21.69
C SER A 287 20.21 -3.07 -20.26
N GLU A 288 20.57 -1.86 -19.82
CA GLU A 288 20.22 -1.35 -18.49
C GLU A 288 18.72 -0.96 -18.43
N ASP A 289 18.23 -0.27 -19.47
CA ASP A 289 16.82 0.12 -19.60
C ASP A 289 15.90 -1.10 -19.80
N LEU A 290 16.40 -2.14 -20.49
CA LEU A 290 15.70 -3.41 -20.62
C LEU A 290 15.47 -4.10 -19.27
N ALA A 291 16.43 -4.00 -18.34
CA ALA A 291 16.27 -4.54 -16.99
C ALA A 291 15.19 -3.79 -16.21
N ALA A 292 15.15 -2.45 -16.33
CA ALA A 292 14.11 -1.63 -15.74
C ALA A 292 12.71 -1.93 -16.33
N ALA A 293 12.62 -2.13 -17.64
CA ALA A 293 11.37 -2.46 -18.34
C ALA A 293 11.02 -3.96 -18.31
N ARG A 294 11.46 -4.72 -17.30
CA ARG A 294 11.18 -6.17 -17.20
C ARG A 294 9.67 -6.44 -17.10
N GLU A 295 8.97 -5.68 -16.27
CA GLU A 295 7.53 -5.85 -16.05
C GLU A 295 6.74 -5.43 -17.30
N GLU A 296 7.07 -4.28 -17.91
CA GLU A 296 6.50 -3.84 -19.19
C GLU A 296 6.62 -4.93 -20.28
N ARG A 297 7.81 -5.54 -20.44
CA ARG A 297 8.05 -6.62 -21.42
C ARG A 297 7.13 -7.82 -21.23
N GLN A 298 7.00 -8.29 -19.98
CA GLN A 298 6.15 -9.43 -19.65
C GLN A 298 4.67 -9.12 -19.91
N LEU A 299 4.23 -7.91 -19.57
CA LEU A 299 2.84 -7.47 -19.79
C LEU A 299 2.51 -7.37 -21.27
N VAL A 300 3.40 -6.80 -22.08
CA VAL A 300 3.23 -6.68 -23.54
C VAL A 300 3.15 -8.07 -24.18
N ASP A 301 4.04 -8.99 -23.84
CA ASP A 301 4.00 -10.38 -24.36
C ASP A 301 2.73 -11.11 -23.92
N ALA A 302 2.35 -11.01 -22.64
CA ALA A 302 1.15 -11.64 -22.12
C ALA A 302 -0.13 -11.10 -22.79
N LEU A 303 -0.20 -9.78 -23.01
CA LEU A 303 -1.35 -9.15 -23.66
C LEU A 303 -1.40 -9.52 -25.15
N TRP A 304 -0.26 -9.53 -25.84
CA TRP A 304 -0.17 -9.95 -27.24
C TRP A 304 -0.62 -11.39 -27.44
N ASN A 305 -0.07 -12.32 -26.63
CA ASN A 305 -0.44 -13.72 -26.69
C ASN A 305 -1.93 -13.93 -26.38
N MET A 306 -2.48 -13.19 -25.41
CA MET A 306 -3.89 -13.30 -25.06
C MET A 306 -4.83 -12.78 -26.14
N CYS A 307 -4.49 -11.67 -26.80
CA CYS A 307 -5.35 -11.08 -27.82
C CYS A 307 -5.23 -11.79 -29.17
N TYR A 308 -4.02 -12.20 -29.57
CA TYR A 308 -3.73 -12.67 -30.93
C TYR A 308 -3.36 -14.15 -31.04
N LYS A 309 -3.11 -14.84 -29.91
CA LYS A 309 -2.70 -16.26 -29.87
C LYS A 309 -1.45 -16.58 -30.69
N GLU A 310 -0.58 -15.59 -30.87
CA GLU A 310 0.70 -15.67 -31.55
C GLU A 310 1.83 -15.28 -30.58
N PRO A 311 3.05 -15.85 -30.72
CA PRO A 311 4.20 -15.39 -29.94
C PRO A 311 4.54 -13.94 -30.31
N SER A 312 4.85 -13.09 -29.32
CA SER A 312 5.31 -11.73 -29.61
C SER A 312 6.73 -11.74 -30.16
N SER A 313 7.09 -10.72 -30.95
CA SER A 313 8.47 -10.57 -31.45
C SER A 313 9.50 -10.39 -30.32
N LEU A 314 9.08 -9.99 -29.12
CA LEU A 314 9.94 -9.96 -27.93
C LEU A 314 10.38 -11.37 -27.51
N ARG A 315 9.47 -12.34 -27.60
CA ARG A 315 9.73 -13.75 -27.31
C ARG A 315 10.65 -14.37 -28.37
N GLU A 316 10.41 -14.04 -29.63
CA GLU A 316 11.24 -14.52 -30.75
C GLU A 316 12.66 -13.96 -30.72
N ASN A 317 12.83 -12.70 -30.29
CA ASN A 317 14.13 -12.05 -30.16
C ASN A 317 14.91 -12.42 -28.88
N GLY A 318 14.37 -13.33 -28.05
CA GLY A 318 15.01 -13.74 -26.79
C GLY A 318 15.08 -12.61 -25.74
N LEU A 319 14.27 -11.57 -25.90
CA LEU A 319 14.20 -10.41 -24.99
C LEU A 319 13.25 -10.66 -23.81
N LEU A 320 12.76 -11.88 -23.61
CA LEU A 320 12.02 -12.27 -22.41
C LEU A 320 12.92 -13.20 -21.59
N PHE A 321 13.21 -12.81 -20.35
CA PHE A 321 13.82 -13.76 -19.42
C PHE A 321 12.79 -14.84 -19.07
N PRO A 322 13.20 -16.13 -18.99
CA PRO A 322 12.33 -17.17 -18.48
C PRO A 322 11.81 -16.78 -17.09
N GLU A 323 10.55 -17.09 -16.81
CA GLU A 323 9.98 -16.99 -15.46
C GLU A 323 10.95 -17.64 -14.46
N GLU A 324 11.48 -16.87 -13.50
CA GLU A 324 12.29 -17.36 -12.39
C GLU A 324 11.38 -18.10 -11.39
N ASP A 325 10.80 -19.22 -11.81
CA ASP A 325 10.35 -20.30 -10.91
C ASP A 325 11.33 -21.48 -10.94
N ALA A 326 12.42 -21.38 -11.71
CA ALA A 326 13.54 -22.29 -11.58
C ALA A 326 14.35 -21.88 -10.34
N PRO A 327 14.41 -22.70 -9.27
CA PRO A 327 15.29 -22.40 -8.14
C PRO A 327 16.72 -22.24 -8.67
N PRO A 328 17.52 -21.33 -8.08
CA PRO A 328 18.90 -21.13 -8.51
C PRO A 328 19.60 -22.49 -8.58
N PRO A 329 20.42 -22.74 -9.62
CA PRO A 329 21.09 -24.03 -9.77
C PRO A 329 21.80 -24.35 -8.46
N ASP A 330 21.52 -25.52 -7.89
CA ASP A 330 22.05 -25.92 -6.59
C ASP A 330 23.58 -26.11 -6.69
N VAL A 331 24.31 -25.02 -6.50
CA VAL A 331 25.78 -24.99 -6.49
C VAL A 331 26.31 -25.54 -5.16
N ALA A 332 25.52 -25.43 -4.09
CA ALA A 332 25.91 -25.79 -2.73
C ALA A 332 25.72 -27.28 -2.44
N GLY A 333 24.67 -27.92 -2.96
CA GLY A 333 24.42 -29.35 -2.79
C GLY A 333 25.48 -30.24 -3.40
N LYS A 334 26.22 -29.75 -4.42
CA LYS A 334 27.39 -30.45 -4.98
C LYS A 334 28.66 -30.33 -4.10
N LEU A 335 28.74 -29.34 -3.23
CA LEU A 335 29.91 -29.06 -2.38
C LEU A 335 29.70 -29.48 -0.92
N PHE A 336 28.44 -29.49 -0.46
CA PHE A 336 28.05 -29.74 0.91
C PHE A 336 26.85 -30.68 0.95
N GLU A 337 27.05 -31.95 0.58
CA GLU A 337 26.10 -32.99 0.96
C GLU A 337 26.18 -33.23 2.48
N PRO A 338 25.07 -33.08 3.22
CA PRO A 338 25.05 -33.47 4.62
C PRO A 338 25.23 -34.99 4.73
N PRO A 339 26.01 -35.51 5.70
CA PRO A 339 26.31 -36.95 5.82
C PRO A 339 25.07 -37.84 5.96
N LEU A 340 23.91 -37.27 6.28
CA LEU A 340 22.64 -37.99 6.38
C LEU A 340 22.05 -38.40 5.02
N ARG A 341 22.30 -37.67 3.92
CA ARG A 341 21.79 -38.06 2.58
C ARG A 341 22.66 -39.13 1.90
N ALA A 342 23.95 -39.20 2.23
CA ALA A 342 24.86 -40.22 1.70
C ALA A 342 24.52 -41.64 2.20
N TRP A 343 23.82 -41.77 3.32
CA TRP A 343 23.38 -43.06 3.86
C TRP A 343 22.12 -43.62 3.20
N ASP A 344 21.20 -42.77 2.75
CA ASP A 344 20.01 -43.23 2.03
C ASP A 344 20.32 -43.67 0.59
N ALA A 345 21.27 -43.01 -0.08
CA ALA A 345 21.70 -43.40 -1.43
C ALA A 345 22.40 -44.77 -1.46
N LYS A 346 23.15 -45.13 -0.40
CA LYS A 346 23.82 -46.44 -0.29
C LYS A 346 22.88 -47.60 0.04
N ARG A 347 21.73 -47.34 0.67
CA ARG A 347 20.74 -48.41 0.95
C ARG A 347 19.92 -48.81 -0.28
N ALA A 348 19.77 -47.90 -1.25
CA ALA A 348 19.02 -48.19 -2.48
C ALA A 348 19.81 -49.05 -3.48
N THR A 349 21.15 -49.11 -3.39
CA THR A 349 21.98 -49.90 -4.33
C THR A 349 22.21 -51.35 -3.88
N ASP A 350 21.94 -51.68 -2.61
CA ASP A 350 22.21 -53.01 -2.04
C ASP A 350 20.95 -53.93 -1.99
N THR A 351 19.85 -53.55 -2.66
CA THR A 351 18.61 -54.36 -2.71
C THR A 351 18.30 -55.00 -4.06
N ASP A 352 19.14 -54.80 -5.08
CA ASP A 352 19.07 -55.51 -6.36
C ASP A 352 20.32 -56.38 -6.60
N THR A 353 20.43 -57.50 -5.88
CA THR A 353 21.19 -58.69 -6.30
C THR A 353 20.57 -59.96 -5.76
#